data_AF-A0A2A5H919-F1
#
_entry.id   AF-A0A2A5H919-F1
#
_cell.length_a   1.000
_cell.length_b   1.000
_cell.length_c   1.000
_cell.angle_alpha   90.00
_cell.angle_beta   90.00
_cell.angle_gamma   90.00
#
_symmetry.space_group_name_H-M   'P 1'
#
loop_
_entity.id
_entity.type
_entity.pdbx_description
1 polymer ?
#
loop_
_entity_poly.entity_id
_entity_poly.type
_entity_poly.pdbx_seq_one_letter_code
_entity_poly.pdbx_strand_id
1 'polypeptide(L)' 'MDVTTEQYAAISDNNDWLYELRIVARLDLNNNGKGDWLIWLTDKAKMGRYSTLSDLVAYDVSDEQTVMRLVPLVP' A
#
# COMPACT_ATOMS: atom_id res chain seq x y z
N MET A 1 17.30 -14.07 1.54
CA MET A 1 16.18 -13.11 1.67
C MET A 1 15.23 -13.43 0.54
N ASP A 2 14.00 -13.79 0.88
CA ASP A 2 13.01 -14.38 -0.03
C ASP A 2 12.61 -13.45 -1.18
N VAL A 3 12.45 -14.06 -2.36
CA VAL A 3 12.26 -13.42 -3.67
C VAL A 3 10.76 -13.35 -4.03
N THR A 4 9.86 -13.10 -3.08
CA THR A 4 8.40 -13.12 -3.35
C THR A 4 7.61 -11.88 -2.91
N THR A 5 8.24 -10.86 -2.33
CA THR A 5 7.54 -9.66 -1.84
C THR A 5 7.31 -8.55 -2.87
N GLU A 6 7.93 -8.59 -4.05
CA GLU A 6 7.81 -7.51 -5.05
C GLU A 6 6.50 -7.56 -5.85
N GLN A 7 5.83 -8.72 -5.93
CA GLN A 7 4.67 -8.90 -6.83
C GLN A 7 3.48 -7.98 -6.49
N TYR A 8 3.40 -7.50 -5.25
CA TYR A 8 2.32 -6.62 -4.76
C TYR A 8 2.84 -5.28 -4.26
N ALA A 9 4.05 -4.90 -4.67
CA ALA A 9 4.69 -3.65 -4.30
C ALA A 9 4.95 -2.78 -5.53
N ALA A 10 4.60 -1.50 -5.44
CA ALA A 10 5.07 -0.47 -6.34
C ALA A 10 6.15 0.34 -5.62
N ILE A 11 7.36 0.33 -6.18
CA ILE A 11 8.53 1.00 -5.59
C ILE A 11 8.94 2.17 -6.48
N SER A 12 9.12 3.34 -5.88
CA SER A 12 9.75 4.49 -6.52
C SER A 12 11.00 4.87 -5.75
N ASP A 13 12.13 4.82 -6.45
CA ASP A 13 13.44 5.12 -5.91
C ASP A 13 14.01 6.32 -6.67
N ASN A 14 14.40 7.37 -5.94
CA ASN A 14 15.17 8.49 -6.48
C ASN A 14 16.38 8.79 -5.59
N ASN A 15 17.13 9.86 -5.91
CA ASN A 15 18.39 10.17 -5.22
C ASN A 15 18.22 10.41 -3.71
N ASP A 16 17.06 10.95 -3.30
CA ASP A 16 16.84 11.42 -1.92
C ASP A 16 15.85 10.53 -1.15
N TRP A 17 14.96 9.85 -1.88
CA TRP A 17 13.79 9.17 -1.32
C TRP A 17 13.65 7.74 -1.84
N LEU A 18 13.11 6.89 -0.96
CA LEU A 18 12.56 5.59 -1.30
C LEU A 18 11.08 5.60 -0.89
N TYR A 19 10.21 5.40 -1.86
CA TYR A 19 8.78 5.23 -1.65
C TYR A 19 8.38 3.81 -1.99
N GLU A 20 7.54 3.21 -1.15
CA GLU A 20 6.99 1.89 -1.38
C GLU A 20 5.49 1.88 -1.04
N LEU A 21 4.68 1.40 -1.97
CA LEU A 21 3.28 1.09 -1.76
C LEU A 21 3.11 -0.43 -1.88
N ARG A 22 2.66 -1.11 -0.82
CA ARG A 22 2.55 -2.58 -0.79
C ARG A 22 1.18 -3.04 -0.34
N ILE A 23 0.53 -3.92 -1.10
CA ILE A 23 -0.67 -4.62 -0.61
C ILE A 23 -0.21 -5.70 0.37
N VAL A 24 -0.67 -5.61 1.61
CA VAL A 24 -0.28 -6.55 2.69
C VAL A 24 -1.40 -7.53 3.04
N ALA A 25 -2.64 -7.23 2.69
CA ALA A 25 -3.76 -8.17 2.82
C ALA A 25 -4.91 -7.85 1.85
N ARG A 26 -5.70 -8.89 1.55
CA ARG A 26 -7.00 -8.82 0.87
C ARG A 26 -8.08 -9.35 1.81
N LEU A 27 -9.05 -8.53 2.18
CA LEU A 27 -10.13 -8.89 3.08
C LEU A 27 -11.34 -7.96 2.91
N ASP A 28 -12.51 -8.37 3.38
CA ASP A 28 -13.72 -7.54 3.41
C ASP A 28 -13.72 -6.69 4.71
N LEU A 29 -13.25 -5.45 4.64
CA LEU A 29 -13.07 -4.56 5.80
C LEU A 29 -14.35 -3.83 6.18
N ASN A 30 -15.30 -3.69 5.25
CA ASN A 30 -16.56 -2.98 5.47
C ASN A 30 -17.78 -3.92 5.50
N ASN A 31 -17.56 -5.23 5.44
CA ASN A 31 -18.57 -6.29 5.51
C ASN A 31 -19.63 -6.21 4.40
N ASN A 32 -19.21 -5.88 3.18
CA ASN A 32 -20.09 -5.77 2.02
C ASN A 32 -19.99 -6.94 1.02
N GLY A 33 -19.15 -7.94 1.33
CA GLY A 33 -18.92 -9.13 0.52
C GLY A 33 -17.91 -8.94 -0.62
N LYS A 34 -17.26 -7.78 -0.74
CA LYS A 34 -16.22 -7.50 -1.74
C LYS A 34 -14.83 -7.47 -1.10
N GLY A 35 -13.81 -7.73 -1.91
CA GLY A 35 -12.43 -7.71 -1.45
C GLY A 35 -11.86 -6.30 -1.41
N ASP A 36 -11.46 -5.85 -0.23
CA ASP A 36 -10.69 -4.62 -0.01
C ASP A 36 -9.20 -4.94 0.08
N TRP A 37 -8.36 -3.96 -0.23
CA TRP A 37 -6.90 -4.08 -0.07
C TRP A 37 -6.44 -3.27 1.13
N LEU A 38 -5.75 -3.92 2.06
CA LEU A 38 -4.94 -3.25 3.06
C LEU A 38 -3.56 -2.99 2.47
N ILE A 39 -3.12 -1.74 2.54
CA ILE A 39 -1.92 -1.24 1.87
C ILE A 39 -1.03 -0.53 2.88
N TRP A 40 0.27 -0.81 2.83
CA TRP A 40 1.30 -0.04 3.50
C TRP A 40 1.92 0.96 2.54
N LEU A 41 1.97 2.22 2.97
CA LEU A 41 2.78 3.27 2.35
C LEU A 41 3.98 3.55 3.22
N THR A 42 5.17 3.33 2.69
CA THR A 42 6.44 3.71 3.29
C THR A 42 7.09 4.84 2.48
N ASP A 43 7.49 5.89 3.17
CA ASP A 43 8.30 7.00 2.66
C ASP A 43 9.52 7.18 3.56
N LYS A 44 10.69 6.96 2.95
CA LYS A 44 11.96 6.92 3.67
C LYS A 44 12.96 7.84 2.99
N ALA A 45 13.55 8.74 3.76
CA ALA A 45 14.68 9.52 3.30
C ALA A 45 15.93 8.61 3.26
N LYS A 46 16.69 8.65 2.17
CA LYS A 46 17.97 7.92 2.06
C LYS A 46 19.06 8.53 2.93
N MET A 47 18.93 9.82 3.21
CA MET A 47 19.81 10.58 4.08
C MET A 47 19.05 11.05 5.32
N GLY A 48 19.68 10.92 6.49
CA GLY A 48 19.04 11.26 7.77
C GLY A 48 18.25 10.11 8.38
N ARG A 49 17.22 10.45 9.18
CA ARG A 49 16.45 9.47 9.98
C ARG A 49 14.96 9.46 9.68
N TYR A 50 14.51 10.23 8.69
CA TYR A 50 13.09 10.26 8.35
C TYR A 50 12.66 8.93 7.72
N SER A 51 11.63 8.33 8.31
CA SER A 51 10.93 7.16 7.78
C SER A 51 9.55 7.17 8.42
N THR A 52 8.50 7.06 7.62
CA THR A 52 7.16 6.79 8.16
C THR A 52 6.49 5.64 7.42
N LEU A 53 5.49 5.07 8.08
CA LEU A 53 4.68 3.97 7.61
C LEU A 53 3.23 4.37 7.87
N SER A 54 2.40 4.30 6.83
CA SER A 54 0.97 4.58 6.92
C SER A 54 0.16 3.39 6.43
N ASP A 55 -0.91 3.08 7.16
CA ASP A 55 -1.91 2.10 6.74
C ASP A 55 -3.00 2.78 5.90
N LEU A 56 -3.21 2.25 4.70
CA LEU A 56 -4.22 2.71 3.74
C LEU A 56 -5.16 1.56 3.36
N VAL A 57 -6.38 1.92 2.99
CA VAL A 57 -7.39 0.99 2.48
C VAL A 57 -7.84 1.42 1.09
N ALA A 58 -7.93 0.45 0.17
CA ALA A 58 -8.69 0.57 -1.07
C ALA A 58 -9.94 -0.30 -0.94
N TYR A 59 -11.12 0.32 -0.96
CA TYR A 59 -12.38 -0.41 -0.88
C TYR A 59 -12.87 -0.89 -2.25
N ASP A 60 -13.63 -1.97 -2.26
CA ASP A 60 -14.37 -2.47 -3.43
C ASP A 60 -13.50 -2.72 -4.66
N VAL A 61 -12.30 -3.27 -4.45
CA VAL A 61 -11.34 -3.44 -5.53
C VAL A 61 -11.85 -4.49 -6.53
N SER A 62 -12.04 -4.06 -7.78
CA SER A 62 -12.36 -4.92 -8.92
C SER A 62 -11.24 -4.91 -9.97
N ASP A 63 -11.23 -5.92 -10.84
CA ASP A 63 -10.25 -6.05 -11.93
C ASP A 63 -10.55 -5.09 -13.10
N GLU A 64 -11.65 -4.34 -13.03
CA GLU A 64 -11.97 -3.28 -13.98
C GLU A 64 -11.14 -2.03 -13.66
N GLN A 65 -10.62 -1.34 -14.67
CA GLN A 65 -9.73 -0.18 -14.55
C GLN A 65 -10.43 1.05 -13.96
N THR A 66 -10.90 0.95 -12.72
CA THR A 66 -11.50 2.04 -11.96
C THR A 66 -10.41 2.69 -11.13
N VAL A 67 -10.37 4.03 -11.13
CA VAL A 67 -9.52 4.78 -10.22
C VAL A 67 -9.96 4.48 -8.79
N MET A 68 -9.13 3.75 -8.05
CA MET A 68 -9.39 3.45 -6.64
C MET A 68 -8.97 4.63 -5.77
N ARG A 69 -9.83 4.98 -4.82
CA ARG A 69 -9.51 5.96 -3.79
C ARG A 69 -8.85 5.24 -2.61
N LEU A 70 -7.62 5.62 -2.30
CA LEU A 70 -6.96 5.23 -1.05
C LEU A 70 -7.44 6.14 0.08
N VAL A 71 -7.79 5.53 1.21
CA VAL A 71 -8.14 6.26 2.44
C VAL A 71 -7.30 5.77 3.61
N PRO A 72 -6.97 6.62 4.59
CA PRO A 72 -6.33 6.16 5.82
C PRO A 72 -7.16 5.05 6.48
N LEU A 73 -6.50 4.03 6.99
CA LEU A 73 -7.16 3.07 7.87
C LEU A 73 -7.56 3.81 9.15
N VAL A 74 -8.86 3.88 9.42
CA VAL A 74 -9.39 4.41 10.67
C VAL A 74 -9.62 3.21 11.61
N PRO A 75 -9.05 3.21 12.83
CA PRO A 75 -9.24 2.13 13.81
C PRO A 75 -10.68 1.99 14.29
#